data_AF-A0A844C4B7-F1
#
_entry.id   AF-A0A844C4B7-F1
#
_cell.length_a   1.000
_cell.length_b   1.000
_cell.length_c   1.000
_cell.angle_alpha   90.00
_cell.angle_beta   90.00
_cell.angle_gamma   90.00
#
_symmetry.space_group_name_H-M   'P 1'
#
loop_
_entity.id
_entity.type
_entity.pdbx_description
1 polymer ?
#
loop_
_entity_poly.entity_id
_entity_poly.type
_entity_poly.pdbx_seq_one_letter_code
_entity_poly.pdbx_strand_id
1 'polypeptide(L)'
;MPISNHAPRPQEFAAVDLGSNSFHMVIARVVDGAMQIIGRLKQRVHLADGLGPDNKLSEEAMERGLSCLALFAERLQGFAADNVCIVGTHSLREATNAAEFLKRAEKVIPYPIEIIPGNEEARLIFMGVEHTQPERGRKLVIDIGGGSTELVIGEDFEPMLVESRRMGCVSFAQNFFPGGVITPESFKRARMAAIQKLETLAWQYRLQGWKVALGASGSIKAAHEVLIEMGEKDGTITPERLEMLQQEVLKFKTFDALSLPGLSEERKAVFVPGLAILCGVFDALAIRELRLSDGALREGVLYEMEGRFRHQDIRIRTAQSLAEQYHIDSDQARRVLETAELLYQQWEKQNHKLANPQMAALLKWAAMLHEVGLSINHSGMHRHSAYILQNSNLPGFNQEQQMLMASLVRYHRKAIKLDDLPRFTLFKKKQFLPLIQIIRLATLLNNQRQATTTPPTLVLETDDNHWTLRFPHDWFSLNTLVQLDLEREQQYWESMTGWKLTIEEEAEAALSA
;
A
#
# COMPACT_ATOMS: atom_id res chain seq x y z
N MET A 1 -8.93 -45.80 -8.68
CA MET A 1 -7.47 -45.58 -8.80
C MET A 1 -7.19 -44.19 -8.25
N PRO A 2 -6.28 -44.01 -7.27
CA PRO A 2 -5.82 -42.67 -6.95
C PRO A 2 -5.13 -42.13 -8.20
N ILE A 3 -5.54 -40.93 -8.63
CA ILE A 3 -4.90 -40.23 -9.75
C ILE A 3 -3.53 -39.79 -9.23
N SER A 4 -2.52 -40.66 -9.36
CA SER A 4 -1.13 -40.35 -9.05
C SER A 4 -0.54 -39.56 -10.22
N ASN A 5 -0.93 -38.29 -10.34
CA ASN A 5 -0.26 -37.40 -11.28
C ASN A 5 0.86 -36.66 -10.54
N HIS A 6 2.10 -36.95 -10.93
CA HIS A 6 3.33 -36.27 -10.48
C HIS A 6 3.48 -34.85 -11.05
N ALA A 7 2.38 -34.21 -11.46
CA ALA A 7 2.42 -32.80 -11.84
C ALA A 7 2.69 -31.97 -10.56
N PRO A 8 3.61 -30.99 -10.61
CA PRO A 8 3.82 -30.11 -9.46
C PRO A 8 2.48 -29.47 -9.08
N ARG A 9 2.14 -29.51 -7.79
CA ARG A 9 0.90 -28.89 -7.32
C ARG A 9 0.93 -27.41 -7.71
N PRO A 10 -0.08 -26.91 -8.46
CA PRO A 10 -0.13 -25.51 -8.81
C PRO A 10 -0.13 -24.67 -7.54
N GLN A 11 0.70 -23.62 -7.53
CA GLN A 11 0.86 -22.76 -6.37
C GLN A 11 -0.48 -22.06 -6.07
N GLU A 12 -0.92 -22.18 -4.83
CA GLU A 12 -2.14 -21.54 -4.32
C GLU A 12 -1.77 -20.23 -3.64
N PHE A 13 -2.58 -19.20 -3.88
CA PHE A 13 -2.43 -17.85 -3.36
C PHE A 13 -3.72 -17.40 -2.69
N ALA A 14 -3.58 -16.54 -1.68
CA ALA A 14 -4.71 -15.91 -1.03
C ALA A 14 -4.53 -14.41 -0.90
N ALA A 15 -5.56 -13.66 -1.27
CA ALA A 15 -5.67 -12.24 -0.99
C ALA A 15 -6.79 -12.03 0.04
N VAL A 16 -6.49 -11.25 1.08
CA VAL A 16 -7.42 -10.89 2.16
C VAL A 16 -7.52 -9.38 2.22
N ASP A 17 -8.74 -8.85 2.22
CA ASP A 17 -9.00 -7.44 2.52
C ASP A 17 -9.63 -7.28 3.91
N LEU A 18 -9.14 -6.30 4.67
CA LEU A 18 -9.71 -5.90 5.96
C LEU A 18 -10.44 -4.57 5.77
N GLY A 19 -11.64 -4.66 5.20
CA GLY A 19 -12.52 -3.53 4.92
C GLY A 19 -13.24 -2.95 6.15
N SER A 20 -13.80 -1.76 5.99
CA SER A 20 -14.58 -1.08 7.03
C SER A 20 -15.85 -1.83 7.46
N ASN A 21 -16.54 -2.48 6.53
CA ASN A 21 -17.80 -3.17 6.77
C ASN A 21 -17.63 -4.70 6.87
N SER A 22 -16.77 -5.26 6.02
CA SER A 22 -16.58 -6.70 5.88
C SER A 22 -15.13 -7.01 5.59
N PHE A 23 -14.67 -8.17 6.05
CA PHE A 23 -13.41 -8.76 5.63
C PHE A 23 -13.70 -9.77 4.52
N HIS A 24 -12.89 -9.77 3.47
CA HIS A 24 -13.02 -10.72 2.37
C HIS A 24 -11.73 -11.52 2.21
N MET A 25 -11.87 -12.74 1.73
CA MET A 25 -10.77 -13.58 1.31
C MET A 25 -11.10 -14.20 -0.03
N VAL A 26 -10.12 -14.23 -0.93
CA VAL A 26 -10.17 -15.02 -2.16
C VAL A 26 -8.94 -15.91 -2.21
N ILE A 27 -9.16 -17.18 -2.51
CA ILE A 27 -8.10 -18.18 -2.72
C ILE A 27 -8.14 -18.57 -4.18
N ALA A 28 -6.98 -18.57 -4.83
CA ALA A 28 -6.83 -18.95 -6.23
C ALA A 28 -5.57 -19.77 -6.46
N ARG A 29 -5.43 -20.31 -7.65
CA ARG A 29 -4.22 -20.96 -8.14
C ARG A 29 -3.99 -20.59 -9.61
N VAL A 30 -2.75 -20.71 -10.07
CA VAL A 30 -2.42 -20.56 -11.48
C VAL A 30 -2.33 -21.94 -12.13
N VAL A 31 -3.12 -22.17 -13.18
CA VAL A 31 -3.09 -23.40 -14.00
C VAL A 31 -2.92 -22.98 -15.44
N ASP A 32 -1.85 -23.46 -16.09
CA ASP A 32 -1.52 -23.14 -17.50
C ASP A 32 -1.49 -21.63 -17.80
N GLY A 33 -1.01 -20.84 -16.83
CA GLY A 33 -0.92 -19.37 -16.94
C GLY A 33 -2.22 -18.61 -16.70
N ALA A 34 -3.35 -19.31 -16.49
CA ALA A 34 -4.65 -18.74 -16.17
C ALA A 34 -4.94 -18.78 -14.67
N MET A 35 -5.58 -17.72 -14.16
CA MET A 35 -6.00 -17.63 -12.77
C MET A 35 -7.30 -18.42 -12.55
N GLN A 36 -7.28 -19.38 -11.61
CA GLN A 36 -8.45 -20.15 -11.22
C GLN A 36 -8.82 -19.87 -9.77
N ILE A 37 -9.98 -19.27 -9.53
CA ILE A 37 -10.50 -19.05 -8.18
C ILE A 37 -10.95 -20.39 -7.58
N ILE A 38 -10.41 -20.73 -6.42
CA ILE A 38 -10.73 -21.94 -5.65
C ILE A 38 -11.87 -21.65 -4.67
N GLY A 39 -11.87 -20.48 -4.03
CA GLY A 39 -12.87 -20.14 -3.04
C GLY A 39 -12.91 -18.66 -2.69
N ARG A 40 -14.07 -18.23 -2.21
CA ARG A 40 -14.29 -16.87 -1.69
C ARG A 40 -14.94 -16.98 -0.31
N LEU A 41 -14.45 -16.19 0.64
CA LEU A 41 -15.07 -16.02 1.94
C LEU A 41 -15.34 -14.53 2.15
N LYS A 42 -16.45 -14.24 2.81
CA LYS A 42 -16.84 -12.90 3.23
C LYS A 42 -17.42 -12.99 4.61
N GLN A 43 -16.89 -12.19 5.53
CA GLN A 43 -17.41 -12.08 6.88
C GLN A 43 -17.68 -10.61 7.20
N ARG A 44 -18.88 -10.33 7.72
CA ARG A 44 -19.21 -8.98 8.19
C ARG A 44 -18.58 -8.77 9.56
N VAL A 45 -17.77 -7.73 9.68
CA VAL A 45 -17.01 -7.42 10.90
C VAL A 45 -17.46 -6.09 11.49
N HIS A 46 -17.94 -5.17 10.64
CA HIS A 46 -18.37 -3.83 11.06
C HIS A 46 -17.26 -3.14 11.87
N LEU A 47 -16.04 -3.12 11.31
CA LEU A 47 -14.88 -2.56 11.99
C LEU A 47 -15.01 -1.03 12.14
N ALA A 48 -15.57 -0.35 11.13
CA ALA A 48 -15.81 1.09 11.17
C ALA A 48 -16.83 1.52 12.24
N ASP A 49 -17.77 0.66 12.63
CA ASP A 49 -18.74 0.98 13.68
C ASP A 49 -18.05 1.16 15.05
N GLY A 50 -16.86 0.60 15.21
CA GLY A 50 -16.04 0.77 16.41
C GLY A 50 -15.18 2.03 16.42
N LEU A 51 -15.12 2.82 15.34
CA LEU A 51 -14.34 4.06 15.32
C LEU A 51 -15.10 5.17 16.05
N GLY A 52 -14.60 5.52 17.24
CA GLY A 52 -15.14 6.62 18.03
C GLY A 52 -14.75 8.01 17.50
N PRO A 53 -15.22 9.10 18.15
CA PRO A 53 -14.87 10.48 17.79
C PRO A 53 -13.38 10.81 17.85
N ASP A 54 -12.60 10.04 18.63
CA ASP A 54 -11.14 10.12 18.74
C ASP A 54 -10.40 9.23 17.73
N ASN A 55 -11.13 8.68 16.74
CA ASN A 55 -10.66 7.68 15.79
C ASN A 55 -10.01 6.46 16.46
N LYS A 56 -10.44 6.10 17.67
CA LYS A 56 -9.99 4.87 18.33
C LYS A 56 -10.96 3.73 18.02
N LEU A 57 -10.44 2.56 17.68
CA LEU A 57 -11.24 1.33 17.58
C LEU A 57 -11.65 0.86 18.97
N SER A 58 -12.95 0.59 19.14
CA SER A 58 -13.50 -0.03 20.34
C SER A 58 -13.01 -1.48 20.51
N GLU A 59 -12.93 -1.93 21.75
CA GLU A 59 -12.58 -3.34 22.06
C GLU A 59 -13.52 -4.32 21.37
N GLU A 60 -14.82 -4.05 21.35
CA GLU A 60 -15.81 -4.91 20.70
C GLU A 60 -15.54 -5.07 19.20
N ALA A 61 -15.16 -3.99 18.50
CA ALA A 61 -14.85 -4.06 17.08
C ALA A 61 -13.52 -4.79 16.82
N MET A 62 -12.52 -4.59 17.69
CA MET A 62 -11.27 -5.34 17.64
C MET A 62 -11.51 -6.84 17.85
N GLU A 63 -12.31 -7.25 18.83
CA GLU A 63 -12.63 -8.67 19.09
C GLU A 63 -13.34 -9.33 17.90
N ARG A 64 -14.32 -8.65 17.29
CA ARG A 64 -14.98 -9.15 16.07
C ARG A 64 -13.97 -9.35 14.94
N GLY A 65 -13.06 -8.39 14.74
CA GLY A 65 -12.01 -8.47 13.73
C GLY A 65 -11.06 -9.63 14.00
N LEU A 66 -10.61 -9.81 15.24
CA LEU A 66 -9.69 -10.88 15.64
C LEU A 66 -10.32 -12.27 15.51
N SER A 67 -11.59 -12.41 15.89
CA SER A 67 -12.34 -13.66 15.71
C SER A 67 -12.47 -14.02 14.23
N CYS A 68 -12.73 -13.04 13.36
CA CYS A 68 -12.75 -13.27 11.92
C CYS A 68 -11.36 -13.67 11.38
N LEU A 69 -10.29 -13.02 11.84
CA LEU A 69 -8.92 -13.36 11.43
C LEU A 69 -8.51 -14.77 11.87
N ALA A 70 -8.97 -15.24 13.03
CA ALA A 70 -8.75 -16.62 13.48
C ALA A 70 -9.39 -17.63 12.52
N LEU A 71 -10.64 -17.40 12.09
CA LEU A 71 -11.32 -18.24 11.09
C LEU A 71 -10.60 -18.22 9.73
N PHE A 72 -10.08 -17.06 9.34
CA PHE A 72 -9.29 -16.91 8.13
C PHE A 72 -7.96 -17.66 8.22
N ALA A 73 -7.30 -17.63 9.38
CA ALA A 73 -6.07 -18.38 9.62
C ALA A 73 -6.29 -19.91 9.52
N GLU A 74 -7.41 -20.43 10.05
CA GLU A 74 -7.79 -21.84 9.87
C GLU A 74 -7.94 -22.19 8.39
N ARG A 75 -8.60 -21.32 7.61
CA ARG A 75 -8.79 -21.55 6.17
C ARG A 75 -7.49 -21.52 5.36
N LEU A 76 -6.51 -20.75 5.82
CA LEU A 76 -5.19 -20.56 5.22
C LEU A 76 -4.12 -21.50 5.79
N GLN A 77 -4.49 -22.47 6.62
CA GLN A 77 -3.54 -23.42 7.17
C GLN A 77 -2.71 -24.10 6.05
N GLY A 78 -1.38 -24.03 6.17
CA GLY A 78 -0.46 -24.62 5.20
C GLY A 78 -0.02 -23.69 4.07
N PHE A 79 -0.56 -22.47 3.97
CA PHE A 79 -0.07 -21.47 3.02
C PHE A 79 1.26 -20.88 3.51
N ALA A 80 2.24 -20.80 2.61
CA ALA A 80 3.48 -20.06 2.84
C ALA A 80 3.18 -18.55 2.95
N ALA A 81 3.96 -17.82 3.74
CA ALA A 81 3.75 -16.39 3.96
C ALA A 81 3.80 -15.58 2.65
N ASP A 82 4.70 -15.92 1.73
CA ASP A 82 4.82 -15.26 0.43
C ASP A 82 3.59 -15.46 -0.49
N ASN A 83 2.74 -16.44 -0.17
CA ASN A 83 1.52 -16.76 -0.92
C ASN A 83 0.26 -16.14 -0.31
N VAL A 84 0.36 -15.35 0.77
CA VAL A 84 -0.77 -14.69 1.41
C VAL A 84 -0.48 -13.19 1.53
N CYS A 85 -1.36 -12.36 0.99
CA CYS A 85 -1.33 -10.92 1.21
C CYS A 85 -2.60 -10.49 1.95
N ILE A 86 -2.43 -9.81 3.08
CA ILE A 86 -3.54 -9.24 3.85
C ILE A 86 -3.41 -7.73 3.84
N VAL A 87 -4.40 -7.03 3.28
CA VAL A 87 -4.39 -5.57 3.19
C VAL A 87 -5.42 -4.93 4.11
N GLY A 88 -5.00 -3.89 4.83
CA GLY A 88 -5.85 -3.04 5.66
C GLY A 88 -6.19 -1.73 4.95
N THR A 89 -7.47 -1.36 4.94
CA THR A 89 -7.97 -0.18 4.21
C THR A 89 -8.41 0.93 5.17
N HIS A 90 -9.44 1.71 4.81
CA HIS A 90 -9.85 2.94 5.50
C HIS A 90 -9.89 2.84 7.03
N SER A 91 -10.56 1.84 7.60
CA SER A 91 -10.71 1.77 9.06
C SER A 91 -9.40 1.61 9.80
N LEU A 92 -8.45 0.84 9.25
CA LEU A 92 -7.12 0.68 9.85
C LEU A 92 -6.20 1.88 9.55
N ARG A 93 -6.43 2.59 8.43
CA ARG A 93 -5.74 3.86 8.14
C ARG A 93 -6.11 4.97 9.14
N GLU A 94 -7.37 5.06 9.52
CA GLU A 94 -7.84 6.14 10.41
C GLU A 94 -7.64 5.81 11.89
N ALA A 95 -7.60 4.52 12.27
CA ALA A 95 -7.51 4.10 13.66
C ALA A 95 -6.20 4.55 14.35
N THR A 96 -6.31 5.42 15.36
CA THR A 96 -5.15 5.89 16.14
C THR A 96 -4.49 4.78 16.96
N ASN A 97 -5.25 3.72 17.29
CA ASN A 97 -4.77 2.49 17.92
C ASN A 97 -4.66 1.30 16.95
N ALA A 98 -4.50 1.52 15.63
CA ALA A 98 -4.31 0.43 14.67
C ALA A 98 -3.16 -0.51 15.07
N ALA A 99 -2.04 0.03 15.56
CA ALA A 99 -0.89 -0.76 16.00
C ALA A 99 -1.22 -1.76 17.13
N GLU A 100 -2.19 -1.43 18.00
CA GLU A 100 -2.68 -2.34 19.04
C GLU A 100 -3.45 -3.51 18.42
N PHE A 101 -4.37 -3.22 17.50
CA PHE A 101 -5.10 -4.24 16.75
C PHE A 101 -4.15 -5.16 15.98
N LEU A 102 -3.18 -4.60 15.25
CA LEU A 102 -2.19 -5.37 14.50
C LEU A 102 -1.36 -6.30 15.39
N LYS A 103 -0.89 -5.80 16.54
CA LYS A 103 -0.14 -6.61 17.51
C LYS A 103 -0.97 -7.76 18.10
N ARG A 104 -2.28 -7.57 18.25
CA ARG A 104 -3.20 -8.63 18.67
C ARG A 104 -3.47 -9.62 17.53
N ALA A 105 -3.58 -9.14 16.30
CA ALA A 105 -3.80 -9.95 15.11
C ALA A 105 -2.64 -10.94 14.87
N GLU A 106 -1.40 -10.55 15.13
CA GLU A 106 -0.22 -11.44 15.06
C GLU A 106 -0.36 -12.75 15.87
N LYS A 107 -1.21 -12.76 16.91
CA LYS A 107 -1.45 -13.95 17.74
C LYS A 107 -2.47 -14.92 17.14
N VAL A 108 -3.30 -14.47 16.21
CA VAL A 108 -4.42 -15.25 15.66
C VAL A 108 -4.24 -15.56 14.17
N ILE A 109 -3.42 -14.79 13.45
CA ILE A 109 -3.09 -15.03 12.04
C ILE A 109 -1.58 -14.84 11.81
N PRO A 110 -0.87 -15.81 11.21
CA PRO A 110 0.59 -15.76 11.08
C PRO A 110 1.08 -14.89 9.91
N TYR A 111 0.17 -14.23 9.19
CA TYR A 111 0.49 -13.42 8.02
C TYR A 111 0.44 -11.93 8.39
N PRO A 112 1.42 -11.13 7.94
CA PRO A 112 1.42 -9.70 8.22
C PRO A 112 0.22 -9.00 7.57
N ILE A 113 -0.31 -7.99 8.25
CA ILE A 113 -1.36 -7.11 7.74
C ILE A 113 -0.69 -5.83 7.24
N GLU A 114 -0.86 -5.54 5.95
CA GLU A 114 -0.28 -4.40 5.27
C GLU A 114 -1.33 -3.29 5.13
N ILE A 115 -1.21 -2.19 5.89
CA ILE A 115 -2.08 -1.04 5.70
C ILE A 115 -1.67 -0.31 4.42
N ILE A 116 -2.60 -0.17 3.47
CA ILE A 116 -2.35 0.46 2.17
C ILE A 116 -2.96 1.87 2.11
N PRO A 117 -2.31 2.86 1.46
CA PRO A 117 -2.90 4.17 1.18
C PRO A 117 -4.18 4.07 0.35
N GLY A 118 -5.08 5.06 0.45
CA GLY A 118 -6.31 5.08 -0.34
C GLY A 118 -6.08 5.11 -1.85
N ASN A 119 -5.01 5.75 -2.32
CA ASN A 119 -4.67 5.76 -3.74
C ASN A 119 -4.16 4.38 -4.22
N GLU A 120 -3.47 3.64 -3.35
CA GLU A 120 -3.03 2.28 -3.66
C GLU A 120 -4.22 1.30 -3.66
N GLU A 121 -5.16 1.46 -2.74
CA GLU A 121 -6.44 0.77 -2.75
C GLU A 121 -7.21 1.02 -4.07
N ALA A 122 -7.34 2.29 -4.48
CA ALA A 122 -7.97 2.67 -5.75
C ALA A 122 -7.28 2.02 -6.95
N ARG A 123 -5.94 2.05 -6.98
CA ARG A 123 -5.14 1.43 -8.04
C ARG A 123 -5.38 -0.08 -8.11
N LEU A 124 -5.34 -0.78 -6.98
CA LEU A 124 -5.57 -2.22 -6.92
C LEU A 124 -7.01 -2.57 -7.32
N ILE A 125 -8.01 -1.78 -6.92
CA ILE A 125 -9.40 -1.95 -7.39
C ILE A 125 -9.47 -1.84 -8.91
N PHE A 126 -8.85 -0.82 -9.50
CA PHE A 126 -8.79 -0.67 -10.96
C PHE A 126 -8.15 -1.89 -11.62
N MET A 127 -7.01 -2.37 -11.10
CA MET A 127 -6.37 -3.59 -11.61
C MET A 127 -7.28 -4.81 -11.52
N GLY A 128 -7.98 -4.98 -10.40
CA GLY A 128 -8.95 -6.06 -10.22
C GLY A 128 -10.10 -5.99 -11.23
N VAL A 129 -10.59 -4.79 -11.54
CA VAL A 129 -11.61 -4.57 -12.57
C VAL A 129 -11.06 -4.85 -13.96
N GLU A 130 -9.89 -4.33 -14.33
CA GLU A 130 -9.26 -4.56 -15.65
C GLU A 130 -9.03 -6.05 -15.93
N HIS A 131 -8.61 -6.82 -14.92
CA HIS A 131 -8.37 -8.26 -15.10
C HIS A 131 -9.64 -9.11 -15.12
N THR A 132 -10.76 -8.61 -14.60
CA THR A 132 -12.03 -9.36 -14.55
C THR A 132 -12.99 -8.96 -15.67
N GLN A 133 -12.88 -7.73 -16.18
CA GLN A 133 -13.72 -7.20 -17.23
C GLN A 133 -12.91 -7.09 -18.54
N PRO A 134 -13.15 -7.97 -19.53
CA PRO A 134 -12.38 -8.02 -20.78
C PRO A 134 -12.72 -6.87 -21.75
N GLU A 135 -13.27 -5.77 -21.25
CA GLU A 135 -13.74 -4.65 -22.05
C GLU A 135 -12.58 -3.79 -22.51
N ARG A 136 -12.64 -3.35 -23.78
CA ARG A 136 -11.57 -2.55 -24.36
C ARG A 136 -11.80 -1.06 -24.15
N GLY A 137 -10.68 -0.36 -24.02
CA GLY A 137 -10.61 1.09 -23.97
C GLY A 137 -10.75 1.66 -22.56
N ARG A 138 -10.64 2.99 -22.49
CA ARG A 138 -10.64 3.76 -21.24
C ARG A 138 -11.86 3.53 -20.36
N LYS A 139 -11.61 3.20 -19.09
CA LYS A 139 -12.63 2.90 -18.09
C LYS A 139 -12.58 3.92 -16.96
N LEU A 140 -13.75 4.34 -16.50
CA LEU A 140 -13.94 4.93 -15.19
C LEU A 140 -14.35 3.81 -14.23
N VAL A 141 -13.60 3.61 -13.16
CA VAL A 141 -13.90 2.65 -12.09
C VAL A 141 -14.29 3.41 -10.83
N ILE A 142 -15.42 3.05 -10.25
CA ILE A 142 -15.94 3.61 -9.00
C ILE A 142 -16.15 2.50 -7.99
N ASP A 143 -15.62 2.65 -6.78
CA ASP A 143 -15.90 1.74 -5.67
C ASP A 143 -16.41 2.54 -4.48
N ILE A 144 -17.58 2.18 -3.95
CA ILE A 144 -18.16 2.81 -2.76
C ILE A 144 -18.09 1.81 -1.61
N GLY A 145 -17.03 1.94 -0.82
CA GLY A 145 -16.76 1.17 0.38
C GLY A 145 -17.54 1.65 1.62
N GLY A 146 -17.17 1.08 2.77
CA GLY A 146 -17.76 1.43 4.05
C GLY A 146 -17.30 2.79 4.59
N GLY A 147 -16.02 3.13 4.39
CA GLY A 147 -15.42 4.36 4.92
C GLY A 147 -14.80 5.30 3.86
N SER A 148 -14.40 4.76 2.71
CA SER A 148 -13.91 5.52 1.57
C SER A 148 -14.61 5.16 0.26
N THR A 149 -14.41 6.00 -0.74
CA THR A 149 -14.85 5.83 -2.12
C THR A 149 -13.67 6.10 -3.04
N GLU A 150 -13.39 5.18 -3.92
CA GLU A 150 -12.28 5.21 -4.87
C GLU A 150 -12.80 5.51 -6.28
N LEU A 151 -12.10 6.38 -7.01
CA LEU A 151 -12.42 6.77 -8.38
C LEU A 151 -11.15 6.70 -9.24
N VAL A 152 -11.16 5.88 -10.27
CA VAL A 152 -10.01 5.71 -11.16
C VAL A 152 -10.42 5.86 -12.61
N ILE A 153 -9.67 6.62 -13.40
CA ILE A 153 -9.70 6.53 -14.85
C ILE A 153 -8.41 5.87 -15.32
N GLY A 154 -8.51 4.83 -16.13
CA GLY A 154 -7.38 4.14 -16.71
C GLY A 154 -7.72 3.39 -17.99
N GLU A 155 -6.70 2.88 -18.66
CA GLU A 155 -6.82 2.15 -19.94
C GLU A 155 -5.69 1.12 -20.02
N ASP A 156 -5.99 -0.09 -20.49
CA ASP A 156 -5.01 -1.17 -20.73
C ASP A 156 -4.07 -1.43 -19.53
N PHE A 157 -4.66 -1.64 -18.34
CA PHE A 157 -3.93 -1.87 -17.07
C PHE A 157 -3.09 -0.67 -16.58
N GLU A 158 -3.22 0.50 -17.19
CA GLU A 158 -2.52 1.73 -16.82
C GLU A 158 -3.48 2.75 -16.20
N PRO A 159 -3.41 2.98 -14.87
CA PRO A 159 -4.14 4.07 -14.22
C PRO A 159 -3.63 5.43 -14.70
N MET A 160 -4.55 6.35 -15.01
CA MET A 160 -4.24 7.71 -15.45
C MET A 160 -4.59 8.75 -14.38
N LEU A 161 -5.80 8.65 -13.80
CA LEU A 161 -6.26 9.46 -12.68
C LEU A 161 -6.67 8.52 -11.55
N VAL A 162 -6.13 8.72 -10.35
CA VAL A 162 -6.34 7.81 -9.21
C VAL A 162 -6.65 8.66 -7.98
N GLU A 163 -7.88 8.53 -7.48
CA GLU A 163 -8.36 9.33 -6.35
C GLU A 163 -9.09 8.46 -5.35
N SER A 164 -8.89 8.75 -4.06
CA SER A 164 -9.64 8.18 -2.95
C SER A 164 -10.23 9.31 -2.10
N ARG A 165 -11.50 9.21 -1.73
CA ARG A 165 -12.18 10.19 -0.87
C ARG A 165 -12.72 9.52 0.38
N ARG A 166 -12.58 10.22 1.52
CA ARG A 166 -13.14 9.80 2.81
C ARG A 166 -14.65 10.03 2.84
N MET A 167 -15.38 9.15 2.15
CA MET A 167 -16.83 9.04 2.15
C MET A 167 -17.20 7.59 1.87
N GLY A 168 -17.95 6.96 2.76
CA GLY A 168 -18.41 5.60 2.57
C GLY A 168 -19.75 5.40 3.24
N CYS A 169 -20.42 4.29 2.95
CA CYS A 169 -21.80 4.10 3.39
C CYS A 169 -21.96 4.04 4.92
N VAL A 170 -20.95 3.55 5.67
CA VAL A 170 -20.98 3.51 7.14
C VAL A 170 -20.76 4.90 7.73
N SER A 171 -19.74 5.62 7.27
CA SER A 171 -19.47 6.97 7.76
C SER A 171 -20.58 7.96 7.39
N PHE A 172 -21.22 7.81 6.23
CA PHE A 172 -22.36 8.63 5.85
C PHE A 172 -23.64 8.26 6.61
N ALA A 173 -23.84 7.00 6.99
CA ALA A 173 -24.93 6.60 7.88
C ALA A 173 -24.88 7.42 9.19
N GLN A 174 -23.71 7.41 9.85
CA GLN A 174 -23.51 8.08 11.13
C GLN A 174 -23.65 9.61 11.02
N ASN A 175 -23.09 10.21 9.96
CA ASN A 175 -23.03 11.67 9.83
C ASN A 175 -24.33 12.31 9.32
N PHE A 176 -25.07 11.64 8.44
CA PHE A 176 -26.23 12.24 7.76
C PHE A 176 -27.57 11.60 8.09
N PHE A 177 -27.57 10.38 8.65
CA PHE A 177 -28.78 9.62 8.98
C PHE A 177 -28.74 9.16 10.44
N PRO A 178 -28.67 10.09 11.42
CA PRO A 178 -28.59 9.73 12.83
C PRO A 178 -29.80 8.87 13.24
N GLY A 179 -29.53 7.76 13.94
CA GLY A 179 -30.56 6.79 14.33
C GLY A 179 -31.20 6.04 13.15
N GLY A 180 -30.58 6.07 11.97
CA GLY A 180 -31.10 5.43 10.76
C GLY A 180 -32.35 6.08 10.19
N VAL A 181 -32.63 7.34 10.55
CA VAL A 181 -33.82 8.06 10.10
C VAL A 181 -33.65 8.53 8.65
N ILE A 182 -34.63 8.21 7.81
CA ILE A 182 -34.67 8.58 6.39
C ILE A 182 -35.59 9.79 6.22
N THR A 183 -35.03 10.92 5.74
CA THR A 183 -35.81 12.08 5.31
C THR A 183 -35.25 12.64 3.99
N PRO A 184 -36.08 13.35 3.19
CA PRO A 184 -35.60 14.01 1.97
C PRO A 184 -34.42 14.95 2.22
N GLU A 185 -34.43 15.69 3.33
CA GLU A 185 -33.38 16.65 3.70
C GLU A 185 -32.07 15.92 4.05
N SER A 186 -32.16 14.81 4.79
CA SER A 186 -31.00 14.01 5.17
C SER A 186 -30.35 13.35 3.96
N PHE A 187 -31.17 12.80 3.05
CA PHE A 187 -30.68 12.26 1.78
C PHE A 187 -30.03 13.33 0.91
N LYS A 188 -30.68 14.50 0.76
CA LYS A 188 -30.14 15.63 0.00
C LYS A 188 -28.81 16.11 0.56
N ARG A 189 -28.69 16.24 1.89
CA ARG A 189 -27.42 16.63 2.55
C ARG A 189 -26.30 15.62 2.28
N ALA A 190 -26.59 14.32 2.40
CA ALA A 190 -25.62 13.27 2.08
C ALA A 190 -25.17 13.33 0.61
N ARG A 191 -26.11 13.46 -0.35
CA ARG A 191 -25.81 13.60 -1.78
C ARG A 191 -24.93 14.83 -2.05
N MET A 192 -25.29 15.99 -1.50
CA MET A 192 -24.49 17.22 -1.66
C MET A 192 -23.09 17.10 -1.04
N ALA A 193 -22.96 16.43 0.12
CA ALA A 193 -21.66 16.22 0.74
C ALA A 193 -20.76 15.30 -0.10
N ALA A 194 -21.33 14.32 -0.81
CA ALA A 194 -20.59 13.50 -1.77
C ALA A 194 -20.11 14.36 -2.97
N ILE A 195 -20.99 15.21 -3.52
CA ILE A 195 -20.61 16.14 -4.61
C ILE A 195 -19.47 17.07 -4.16
N GLN A 196 -19.58 17.66 -2.97
CA GLN A 196 -18.59 18.58 -2.42
C GLN A 196 -17.20 17.92 -2.34
N LYS A 197 -17.13 16.64 -1.96
CA LYS A 197 -15.87 15.89 -1.89
C LYS A 197 -15.23 15.61 -3.27
N LEU A 198 -16.00 15.74 -4.34
CA LEU A 198 -15.59 15.51 -5.72
C LEU A 198 -15.35 16.81 -6.50
N GLU A 199 -15.63 17.99 -5.92
CA GLU A 199 -15.52 19.28 -6.61
C GLU A 199 -14.15 19.50 -7.25
N THR A 200 -13.06 19.15 -6.55
CA THR A 200 -11.69 19.39 -7.01
C THR A 200 -11.23 18.47 -8.13
N LEU A 201 -11.90 17.33 -8.34
CA LEU A 201 -11.52 16.33 -9.35
C LEU A 201 -12.50 16.26 -10.54
N ALA A 202 -13.75 16.70 -10.36
CA ALA A 202 -14.83 16.51 -11.33
C ALA A 202 -14.48 17.04 -12.73
N TRP A 203 -13.91 18.24 -12.81
CA TRP A 203 -13.50 18.82 -14.11
C TRP A 203 -12.45 17.96 -14.81
N GLN A 204 -11.40 17.58 -14.09
CA GLN A 204 -10.29 16.79 -14.64
C GLN A 204 -10.78 15.42 -15.12
N TYR A 205 -11.64 14.75 -14.35
CA TYR A 205 -12.20 13.45 -14.71
C TYR A 205 -13.10 13.55 -15.95
N ARG A 206 -13.96 14.57 -16.03
CA ARG A 206 -14.85 14.79 -17.18
C ARG A 206 -14.07 15.14 -18.45
N LEU A 207 -12.99 15.93 -18.33
CA LEU A 207 -12.12 16.27 -19.45
C LEU A 207 -11.34 15.05 -19.94
N GLN A 208 -10.85 14.22 -19.02
CA GLN A 208 -10.20 12.95 -19.37
C GLN A 208 -11.20 12.00 -20.05
N GLY A 209 -12.43 11.92 -19.53
CA GLY A 209 -13.48 11.08 -20.08
C GLY A 209 -13.21 9.57 -19.99
N TRP A 210 -14.18 8.79 -20.39
CA TRP A 210 -14.14 7.32 -20.41
C TRP A 210 -15.06 6.80 -21.51
N LYS A 211 -14.81 5.57 -21.96
CA LYS A 211 -15.72 4.83 -22.86
C LYS A 211 -16.76 4.05 -22.09
N VAL A 212 -16.37 3.50 -20.94
CA VAL A 212 -17.25 2.75 -20.03
C VAL A 212 -17.03 3.22 -18.60
N ALA A 213 -18.12 3.30 -17.82
CA ALA A 213 -18.01 3.37 -16.37
C ALA A 213 -18.40 2.02 -15.75
N LEU A 214 -17.56 1.55 -14.84
CA LEU A 214 -17.71 0.32 -14.08
C LEU A 214 -17.73 0.62 -12.59
N GLY A 215 -18.61 -0.06 -11.87
CA GLY A 215 -18.80 0.12 -10.45
C GLY A 215 -18.55 -1.17 -9.68
N ALA A 216 -17.83 -1.10 -8.57
CA ALA A 216 -17.45 -2.23 -7.74
C ALA A 216 -18.09 -2.14 -6.33
N SER A 217 -17.94 -3.23 -5.57
CA SER A 217 -18.34 -3.34 -4.17
C SER A 217 -19.84 -3.29 -3.86
N GLY A 218 -20.17 -3.43 -2.58
CA GLY A 218 -21.51 -3.80 -2.11
C GLY A 218 -22.60 -2.75 -2.34
N SER A 219 -22.26 -1.46 -2.41
CA SER A 219 -23.27 -0.39 -2.61
C SER A 219 -23.79 -0.34 -4.03
N ILE A 220 -22.90 -0.45 -5.00
CA ILE A 220 -23.26 -0.49 -6.42
C ILE A 220 -23.94 -1.82 -6.73
N LYS A 221 -23.42 -2.94 -6.20
CA LYS A 221 -24.06 -4.25 -6.32
C LYS A 221 -25.51 -4.26 -5.81
N ALA A 222 -25.75 -3.72 -4.61
CA ALA A 222 -27.10 -3.66 -4.07
C ALA A 222 -28.03 -2.76 -4.90
N ALA A 223 -27.54 -1.63 -5.42
CA ALA A 223 -28.34 -0.77 -6.30
C ALA A 223 -28.72 -1.49 -7.60
N HIS A 224 -27.77 -2.22 -8.19
CA HIS A 224 -28.01 -3.08 -9.35
C HIS A 224 -29.06 -4.17 -9.08
N GLU A 225 -28.90 -4.93 -7.99
CA GLU A 225 -29.83 -6.02 -7.61
C GLU A 225 -31.25 -5.50 -7.39
N VAL A 226 -31.39 -4.37 -6.68
CA VAL A 226 -32.71 -3.76 -6.45
C VAL A 226 -33.35 -3.29 -7.77
N LEU A 227 -32.58 -2.71 -8.70
CA LEU A 227 -33.10 -2.32 -10.01
C LEU A 227 -33.62 -3.51 -10.83
N ILE A 228 -32.87 -4.61 -10.86
CA ILE A 228 -33.29 -5.86 -11.53
C ILE A 228 -34.61 -6.36 -10.92
N GLU A 229 -34.70 -6.41 -9.59
CA GLU A 229 -35.90 -6.89 -8.88
C GLU A 229 -37.10 -5.93 -9.01
N MET A 230 -36.85 -4.64 -9.29
CA MET A 230 -37.89 -3.66 -9.65
C MET A 230 -38.36 -3.78 -11.11
N GLY A 231 -37.75 -4.65 -11.91
CA GLY A 231 -38.16 -4.96 -13.29
C GLY A 231 -37.32 -4.31 -14.39
N GLU A 232 -36.20 -3.67 -14.07
CA GLU A 232 -35.27 -3.15 -15.07
C GLU A 232 -34.53 -4.31 -15.77
N LYS A 233 -34.50 -4.30 -17.10
CA LYS A 233 -34.09 -5.49 -17.90
C LYS A 233 -32.59 -5.72 -18.01
N ASP A 234 -31.79 -4.65 -17.93
CA ASP A 234 -30.36 -4.70 -18.26
C ASP A 234 -29.43 -4.44 -17.04
N GLY A 235 -29.99 -4.01 -15.91
CA GLY A 235 -29.25 -3.75 -14.67
C GLY A 235 -28.23 -2.60 -14.74
N THR A 236 -28.21 -1.82 -15.82
CA THR A 236 -27.37 -0.63 -15.95
C THR A 236 -27.87 0.45 -15.00
N ILE A 237 -26.98 1.12 -14.29
CA ILE A 237 -27.35 2.22 -13.40
C ILE A 237 -27.26 3.51 -14.21
N THR A 238 -28.35 4.26 -14.28
CA THR A 238 -28.45 5.57 -14.97
C THR A 238 -28.95 6.64 -14.00
N PRO A 239 -28.80 7.95 -14.31
CA PRO A 239 -29.36 9.02 -13.48
C PRO A 239 -30.85 8.82 -13.17
N GLU A 240 -31.66 8.44 -14.16
CA GLU A 240 -33.11 8.28 -14.02
C GLU A 240 -33.46 7.11 -13.10
N ARG A 241 -32.72 6.01 -13.20
CA ARG A 241 -32.85 4.83 -12.34
C ARG A 241 -32.42 5.12 -10.90
N LEU A 242 -31.41 5.98 -10.70
CA LEU A 242 -31.02 6.44 -9.36
C LEU A 242 -32.08 7.33 -8.73
N GLU A 243 -32.72 8.23 -9.49
CA GLU A 243 -33.85 9.03 -9.00
C GLU A 243 -35.04 8.13 -8.64
N MET A 244 -35.30 7.07 -9.40
CA MET A 244 -36.31 6.07 -9.06
C MET A 244 -36.00 5.37 -7.73
N LEU A 245 -34.77 4.88 -7.55
CA LEU A 245 -34.34 4.26 -6.29
C LEU A 245 -34.46 5.25 -5.10
N GLN A 246 -34.09 6.51 -5.31
CA GLN A 246 -34.24 7.56 -4.31
C GLN A 246 -35.72 7.73 -3.91
N GLN A 247 -36.63 7.78 -4.89
CA GLN A 247 -38.07 7.89 -4.61
C GLN A 247 -38.60 6.68 -3.83
N GLU A 248 -38.17 5.46 -4.15
CA GLU A 248 -38.56 4.27 -3.39
C GLU A 248 -38.04 4.29 -1.95
N VAL A 249 -36.77 4.66 -1.75
CA VAL A 249 -36.17 4.77 -0.41
C VAL A 249 -36.92 5.78 0.45
N LEU A 250 -37.32 6.92 -0.12
CA LEU A 250 -38.02 8.00 0.60
C LEU A 250 -39.45 7.64 1.03
N LYS A 251 -40.00 6.49 0.60
CA LYS A 251 -41.28 5.98 1.13
C LYS A 251 -41.15 5.42 2.55
N PHE A 252 -39.93 5.13 3.00
CA PHE A 252 -39.63 4.57 4.31
C PHE A 252 -39.09 5.64 5.26
N LYS A 253 -39.33 5.48 6.56
CA LYS A 253 -38.91 6.44 7.59
C LYS A 253 -37.60 6.08 8.29
N THR A 254 -37.24 4.80 8.30
CA THR A 254 -36.03 4.30 8.99
C THR A 254 -35.37 3.19 8.18
N PHE A 255 -34.08 2.96 8.43
CA PHE A 255 -33.34 1.85 7.82
C PHE A 255 -33.96 0.49 8.15
N ASP A 256 -34.42 0.27 9.39
CA ASP A 256 -35.03 -1.01 9.79
C ASP A 256 -36.34 -1.30 9.04
N ALA A 257 -37.11 -0.26 8.75
CA ALA A 257 -38.35 -0.36 8.00
C ALA A 257 -38.13 -0.47 6.48
N LEU A 258 -36.92 -0.22 5.98
CA LEU A 258 -36.59 -0.22 4.56
C LEU A 258 -36.85 -1.61 3.99
N SER A 259 -37.84 -1.73 3.11
CA SER A 259 -38.20 -2.99 2.46
C SER A 259 -38.20 -2.82 0.96
N LEU A 260 -37.02 -3.01 0.36
CA LEU A 260 -36.83 -2.97 -1.09
C LEU A 260 -36.63 -4.40 -1.61
N PRO A 261 -37.22 -4.77 -2.75
CA PRO A 261 -37.03 -6.10 -3.32
C PRO A 261 -35.56 -6.28 -3.72
N GLY A 262 -35.00 -7.46 -3.44
CA GLY A 262 -33.57 -7.76 -3.66
C GLY A 262 -32.62 -7.26 -2.56
N LEU A 263 -33.07 -6.39 -1.64
CA LEU A 263 -32.21 -5.87 -0.59
C LEU A 263 -32.16 -6.81 0.62
N SER A 264 -30.99 -7.40 0.89
CA SER A 264 -30.79 -8.21 2.10
C SER A 264 -30.97 -7.39 3.39
N GLU A 265 -31.47 -8.00 4.47
CA GLU A 265 -31.62 -7.38 5.80
C GLU A 265 -30.35 -6.63 6.24
N GLU A 266 -29.21 -7.30 6.11
CA GLU A 266 -27.93 -6.77 6.56
C GLU A 266 -27.43 -5.59 5.69
N ARG A 267 -28.02 -5.33 4.52
CA ARG A 267 -27.67 -4.17 3.66
C ARG A 267 -28.55 -2.96 3.95
N LYS A 268 -29.69 -3.12 4.64
CA LYS A 268 -30.60 -2.02 4.96
C LYS A 268 -29.90 -0.86 5.68
N ALA A 269 -29.06 -1.18 6.67
CA ALA A 269 -28.33 -0.20 7.48
C ALA A 269 -27.37 0.70 6.69
N VAL A 270 -26.95 0.28 5.48
CA VAL A 270 -25.92 0.98 4.69
C VAL A 270 -26.36 1.31 3.25
N PHE A 271 -27.56 0.89 2.85
CA PHE A 271 -28.04 1.09 1.48
C PHE A 271 -28.30 2.56 1.15
N VAL A 272 -29.11 3.23 1.97
CA VAL A 272 -29.50 4.64 1.78
C VAL A 272 -28.29 5.59 1.70
N PRO A 273 -27.31 5.56 2.63
CA PRO A 273 -26.13 6.40 2.52
C PRO A 273 -25.25 6.03 1.32
N GLY A 274 -25.13 4.74 0.99
CA GLY A 274 -24.42 4.29 -0.21
C GLY A 274 -25.07 4.81 -1.50
N LEU A 275 -26.40 4.78 -1.58
CA LEU A 275 -27.17 5.34 -2.69
C LEU A 275 -26.98 6.85 -2.80
N ALA A 276 -27.00 7.58 -1.68
CA ALA A 276 -26.76 9.03 -1.69
C ALA A 276 -25.36 9.39 -2.22
N ILE A 277 -24.33 8.62 -1.86
CA ILE A 277 -22.98 8.76 -2.42
C ILE A 277 -22.99 8.48 -3.92
N LEU A 278 -23.62 7.38 -4.35
CA LEU A 278 -23.70 7.00 -5.76
C LEU A 278 -24.38 8.09 -6.60
N CYS A 279 -25.49 8.66 -6.12
CA CYS A 279 -26.14 9.80 -6.77
C CYS A 279 -25.19 11.00 -6.86
N GLY A 280 -24.46 11.32 -5.78
CA GLY A 280 -23.49 12.43 -5.80
C GLY A 280 -22.33 12.22 -6.76
N VAL A 281 -21.87 10.97 -6.93
CA VAL A 281 -20.85 10.62 -7.94
C VAL A 281 -21.39 10.82 -9.36
N PHE A 282 -22.62 10.38 -9.64
CA PHE A 282 -23.28 10.60 -10.93
C PHE A 282 -23.43 12.08 -11.25
N ASP A 283 -23.85 12.90 -10.28
CA ASP A 283 -24.00 14.35 -10.46
C ASP A 283 -22.66 15.02 -10.76
N ALA A 284 -21.63 14.71 -9.95
CA ALA A 284 -20.32 15.35 -10.08
C ALA A 284 -19.64 15.01 -11.41
N LEU A 285 -19.73 13.76 -11.83
CA LEU A 285 -19.03 13.24 -13.01
C LEU A 285 -19.88 13.23 -14.29
N ALA A 286 -21.18 13.55 -14.19
CA ALA A 286 -22.14 13.48 -15.29
C ALA A 286 -22.16 12.10 -15.99
N ILE A 287 -22.16 11.03 -15.19
CA ILE A 287 -22.17 9.65 -15.68
C ILE A 287 -23.55 9.35 -16.28
N ARG A 288 -23.56 8.76 -17.47
CA ARG A 288 -24.79 8.35 -18.16
C ARG A 288 -25.18 6.92 -17.83
N GLU A 289 -24.20 6.03 -17.82
CA GLU A 289 -24.39 4.60 -17.62
C GLU A 289 -23.22 4.07 -16.78
N LEU A 290 -23.55 3.26 -15.77
CA LEU A 290 -22.60 2.53 -14.94
C LEU A 290 -23.00 1.05 -14.90
N ARG A 291 -22.04 0.17 -15.15
CA ARG A 291 -22.24 -1.29 -15.08
C ARG A 291 -21.53 -1.87 -13.87
N LEU A 292 -22.08 -2.95 -13.31
CA LEU A 292 -21.48 -3.66 -12.18
C LEU A 292 -20.24 -4.43 -12.66
N SER A 293 -19.16 -4.38 -11.88
CA SER A 293 -18.00 -5.26 -12.01
C SER A 293 -17.97 -6.29 -10.88
N ASP A 294 -17.64 -7.53 -11.22
CA ASP A 294 -17.41 -8.60 -10.24
C ASP A 294 -16.01 -8.54 -9.61
N GLY A 295 -15.06 -7.84 -10.23
CA GLY A 295 -13.72 -7.59 -9.68
C GLY A 295 -13.67 -6.33 -8.83
N ALA A 296 -12.88 -6.39 -7.75
CA ALA A 296 -12.61 -5.27 -6.86
C ALA A 296 -11.17 -5.37 -6.29
N LEU A 297 -10.95 -4.85 -5.09
CA LEU A 297 -9.65 -4.79 -4.42
C LEU A 297 -8.94 -6.15 -4.35
N ARG A 298 -9.62 -7.18 -3.85
CA ARG A 298 -9.02 -8.50 -3.59
C ARG A 298 -8.54 -9.18 -4.87
N GLU A 299 -9.25 -9.02 -5.99
CA GLU A 299 -8.79 -9.53 -7.28
C GLU A 299 -7.53 -8.78 -7.72
N GLY A 300 -7.48 -7.46 -7.54
CA GLY A 300 -6.29 -6.65 -7.83
C GLY A 300 -5.06 -7.06 -7.02
N VAL A 301 -5.22 -7.27 -5.71
CA VAL A 301 -4.15 -7.78 -4.83
C VAL A 301 -3.67 -9.15 -5.34
N LEU A 302 -4.59 -10.02 -5.71
CA LEU A 302 -4.26 -11.37 -6.16
C LEU A 302 -3.48 -11.36 -7.49
N TYR A 303 -3.86 -10.50 -8.45
CA TYR A 303 -3.09 -10.32 -9.69
C TYR A 303 -1.74 -9.66 -9.45
N GLU A 304 -1.63 -8.74 -8.50
CA GLU A 304 -0.33 -8.16 -8.15
C GLU A 304 0.61 -9.21 -7.54
N MET A 305 0.11 -10.07 -6.64
CA MET A 305 0.88 -11.17 -6.10
C MET A 305 1.39 -12.08 -7.24
N GLU A 306 0.53 -12.44 -8.17
CA GLU A 306 0.87 -13.26 -9.33
C GLU A 306 1.94 -12.61 -10.23
N GLY A 307 1.80 -11.31 -10.50
CA GLY A 307 2.77 -10.53 -11.29
C GLY A 307 4.15 -10.46 -10.63
N ARG A 308 4.23 -10.37 -9.29
CA ARG A 308 5.51 -10.41 -8.57
C ARG A 308 6.24 -11.75 -8.79
N PHE A 309 5.53 -12.87 -8.87
CA PHE A 309 6.14 -14.17 -9.21
C PHE A 309 6.64 -14.21 -10.66
N ARG A 310 6.02 -13.46 -11.57
CA ARG A 310 6.48 -13.29 -12.96
C ARG A 310 7.52 -12.18 -13.14
N HIS A 311 8.14 -11.68 -12.04
CA HIS A 311 9.13 -10.60 -12.04
C HIS A 311 8.63 -9.24 -12.56
N GLN A 312 7.32 -8.99 -12.50
CA GLN A 312 6.69 -7.71 -12.86
C GLN A 312 6.40 -6.90 -11.58
N ASP A 313 7.43 -6.35 -10.96
CA ASP A 313 7.29 -5.52 -9.76
C ASP A 313 7.07 -4.04 -10.11
N ILE A 314 5.84 -3.55 -9.91
CA ILE A 314 5.45 -2.15 -10.19
C ILE A 314 6.32 -1.13 -9.42
N ARG A 315 6.89 -1.51 -8.28
CA ARG A 315 7.75 -0.62 -7.48
C ARG A 315 9.01 -0.21 -8.24
N ILE A 316 9.50 -1.05 -9.15
CA ILE A 316 10.62 -0.72 -10.04
C ILE A 316 10.23 0.45 -10.94
N ARG A 317 9.05 0.38 -11.56
CA ARG A 317 8.53 1.45 -12.42
C ARG A 317 8.25 2.72 -11.63
N THR A 318 7.72 2.61 -10.41
CA THR A 318 7.53 3.76 -9.50
C THR A 318 8.85 4.46 -9.20
N ALA A 319 9.91 3.71 -8.87
CA ALA A 319 11.23 4.27 -8.59
C ALA A 319 11.86 4.93 -9.84
N GLN A 320 11.74 4.31 -11.01
CA GLN A 320 12.20 4.88 -12.28
C GLN A 320 11.44 6.18 -12.62
N SER A 321 10.12 6.19 -12.50
CA SER A 321 9.30 7.37 -12.74
C SER A 321 9.66 8.52 -11.82
N LEU A 322 9.94 8.26 -10.53
CA LEU A 322 10.43 9.29 -9.62
C LEU A 322 11.82 9.81 -10.01
N ALA A 323 12.73 8.90 -10.39
CA ALA A 323 14.06 9.28 -10.81
C ALA A 323 14.03 10.20 -12.04
N GLU A 324 13.17 9.90 -13.02
CA GLU A 324 12.93 10.72 -14.20
C GLU A 324 12.29 12.06 -13.84
N GLN A 325 11.19 12.04 -13.07
CA GLN A 325 10.44 13.25 -12.67
C GLN A 325 11.31 14.27 -11.93
N TYR A 326 12.20 13.79 -11.06
CA TYR A 326 13.07 14.62 -10.22
C TYR A 326 14.48 14.79 -10.77
N HIS A 327 14.74 14.31 -12.00
CA HIS A 327 16.03 14.39 -12.69
C HIS A 327 17.20 13.88 -11.82
N ILE A 328 17.01 12.73 -11.18
CA ILE A 328 18.05 12.08 -10.40
C ILE A 328 19.21 11.69 -11.31
N ASP A 329 20.44 11.95 -10.87
CA ASP A 329 21.65 11.48 -11.53
C ASP A 329 21.73 9.96 -11.43
N SER A 330 21.39 9.28 -12.52
CA SER A 330 21.36 7.82 -12.60
C SER A 330 22.73 7.17 -12.37
N ASP A 331 23.83 7.85 -12.74
CA ASP A 331 25.18 7.32 -12.52
C ASP A 331 25.54 7.39 -11.05
N GLN A 332 25.16 8.48 -10.36
CA GLN A 332 25.34 8.58 -8.92
C GLN A 332 24.48 7.58 -8.15
N ALA A 333 23.21 7.46 -8.52
CA ALA A 333 22.30 6.48 -7.93
C ALA A 333 22.86 5.05 -8.06
N ARG A 334 23.39 4.70 -9.23
CA ARG A 334 24.03 3.41 -9.49
C ARG A 334 25.28 3.18 -8.63
N ARG A 335 26.20 4.14 -8.57
CA ARG A 335 27.42 4.04 -7.72
C ARG A 335 27.09 3.78 -6.25
N VAL A 336 26.12 4.53 -5.71
CA VAL A 336 25.65 4.36 -4.33
C VAL A 336 24.96 3.01 -4.15
N LEU A 337 24.13 2.58 -5.09
CA LEU A 337 23.48 1.27 -5.07
C LEU A 337 24.50 0.14 -5.04
N GLU A 338 25.49 0.15 -5.93
CA GLU A 338 26.55 -0.88 -6.00
C GLU A 338 27.32 -0.99 -4.67
N THR A 339 27.67 0.15 -4.06
CA THR A 339 28.33 0.17 -2.75
C THR A 339 27.40 -0.33 -1.64
N ALA A 340 26.13 0.07 -1.65
CA ALA A 340 25.15 -0.38 -0.66
C ALA A 340 24.89 -1.89 -0.75
N GLU A 341 24.79 -2.44 -1.97
CA GLU A 341 24.63 -3.87 -2.20
C GLU A 341 25.86 -4.66 -1.76
N LEU A 342 27.07 -4.17 -2.05
CA LEU A 342 28.32 -4.79 -1.59
C LEU A 342 28.38 -4.89 -0.06
N LEU A 343 28.10 -3.79 0.63
CA LEU A 343 28.10 -3.76 2.09
C LEU A 343 26.96 -4.60 2.68
N TYR A 344 25.77 -4.56 2.08
CA TYR A 344 24.63 -5.37 2.52
C TYR A 344 24.92 -6.86 2.40
N GLN A 345 25.51 -7.33 1.30
CA GLN A 345 25.83 -8.75 1.11
C GLN A 345 26.84 -9.25 2.16
N GLN A 346 27.82 -8.42 2.54
CA GLN A 346 28.78 -8.77 3.59
C GLN A 346 28.12 -8.78 4.98
N TRP A 347 27.27 -7.79 5.27
CA TRP A 347 26.49 -7.74 6.50
C TRP A 347 25.52 -8.94 6.62
N GLU A 348 24.80 -9.27 5.55
CA GLU A 348 23.83 -10.38 5.49
C GLU A 348 24.51 -11.73 5.76
N LYS A 349 25.69 -11.97 5.19
CA LYS A 349 26.48 -13.19 5.47
C LYS A 349 26.78 -13.36 6.95
N GLN A 350 27.12 -12.27 7.63
CA GLN A 350 27.42 -12.26 9.07
C GLN A 350 26.15 -12.28 9.94
N ASN A 351 25.04 -11.73 9.44
CA ASN A 351 23.81 -11.48 10.19
C ASN A 351 22.56 -12.11 9.55
N HIS A 352 22.68 -13.32 8.99
CA HIS A 352 21.63 -13.97 8.17
C HIS A 352 20.25 -14.06 8.84
N LYS A 353 20.17 -14.14 10.18
CA LYS A 353 18.90 -14.18 10.93
C LYS A 353 18.17 -12.82 10.97
N LEU A 354 18.89 -11.73 10.76
CA LEU A 354 18.34 -10.38 10.73
C LEU A 354 18.00 -9.93 9.30
N ALA A 355 18.60 -10.57 8.30
CA ALA A 355 18.35 -10.29 6.90
C ALA A 355 16.87 -10.53 6.53
N ASN A 356 16.35 -9.67 5.68
CA ASN A 356 14.97 -9.71 5.21
C ASN A 356 14.94 -9.22 3.75
N PRO A 357 14.47 -10.05 2.79
CA PRO A 357 14.46 -9.67 1.37
C PRO A 357 13.67 -8.41 1.06
N GLN A 358 12.55 -8.17 1.75
CA GLN A 358 11.76 -6.95 1.55
C GLN A 358 12.55 -5.70 1.98
N MET A 359 13.26 -5.79 3.11
CA MET A 359 14.10 -4.69 3.57
C MET A 359 15.34 -4.48 2.69
N ALA A 360 15.92 -5.55 2.16
CA ALA A 360 17.00 -5.48 1.18
C ALA A 360 16.54 -4.68 -0.05
N ALA A 361 15.34 -4.96 -0.57
CA ALA A 361 14.77 -4.23 -1.68
C ALA A 361 14.52 -2.74 -1.33
N LEU A 362 14.03 -2.45 -0.12
CA LEU A 362 13.87 -1.07 0.38
C LEU A 362 15.20 -0.31 0.47
N LEU A 363 16.29 -0.96 0.87
CA LEU A 363 17.63 -0.37 0.85
C LEU A 363 18.05 -0.02 -0.59
N LYS A 364 17.79 -0.90 -1.57
CA LYS A 364 18.11 -0.63 -2.99
C LYS A 364 17.34 0.58 -3.52
N TRP A 365 16.03 0.66 -3.29
CA TRP A 365 15.25 1.83 -3.71
C TRP A 365 15.67 3.10 -2.95
N ALA A 366 15.98 3.01 -1.66
CA ALA A 366 16.51 4.14 -0.91
C ALA A 366 17.84 4.64 -1.49
N ALA A 367 18.75 3.74 -1.88
CA ALA A 367 19.99 4.11 -2.57
C ALA A 367 19.73 4.78 -3.93
N MET A 368 18.77 4.26 -4.72
CA MET A 368 18.41 4.86 -6.01
C MET A 368 17.76 6.24 -5.87
N LEU A 369 17.00 6.48 -4.78
CA LEU A 369 16.16 7.67 -4.60
C LEU A 369 16.70 8.67 -3.56
N HIS A 370 17.89 8.44 -2.98
CA HIS A 370 18.40 9.29 -1.90
C HIS A 370 18.57 10.77 -2.30
N GLU A 371 18.78 11.05 -3.59
CA GLU A 371 18.93 12.40 -4.16
C GLU A 371 17.63 13.01 -4.71
N VAL A 372 16.46 12.37 -4.54
CA VAL A 372 15.18 12.89 -5.09
C VAL A 372 14.85 14.33 -4.63
N GLY A 373 15.36 14.73 -3.45
CA GLY A 373 15.21 16.08 -2.89
C GLY A 373 16.24 17.11 -3.38
N LEU A 374 17.19 16.76 -4.25
CA LEU A 374 18.16 17.72 -4.79
C LEU A 374 17.51 18.82 -5.62
N SER A 375 16.39 18.52 -6.29
CA SER A 375 15.58 19.49 -7.03
C SER A 375 15.03 20.62 -6.13
N ILE A 376 14.90 20.37 -4.82
CA ILE A 376 14.52 21.37 -3.84
C ILE A 376 15.76 22.13 -3.35
N ASN A 377 16.70 21.43 -2.73
CA ASN A 377 17.96 22.01 -2.26
C ASN A 377 19.00 20.95 -1.89
N HIS A 378 20.26 21.20 -2.23
CA HIS A 378 21.38 20.40 -1.72
C HIS A 378 21.53 20.50 -0.18
N SER A 379 21.37 21.71 0.36
CA SER A 379 21.41 21.95 1.81
C SER A 379 20.22 21.30 2.50
N GLY A 380 20.47 20.21 3.21
CA GLY A 380 19.40 19.47 3.89
C GLY A 380 18.70 18.45 3.00
N MET A 381 19.31 18.05 1.88
CA MET A 381 18.80 17.05 0.91
C MET A 381 18.12 15.84 1.56
N HIS A 382 18.76 15.15 2.51
CA HIS A 382 18.16 14.03 3.27
C HIS A 382 16.76 14.31 3.85
N ARG A 383 16.46 15.54 4.27
CA ARG A 383 15.12 15.94 4.73
C ARG A 383 14.15 16.15 3.56
N HIS A 384 14.60 16.79 2.48
CA HIS A 384 13.81 17.03 1.28
C HIS A 384 13.46 15.72 0.55
N SER A 385 14.46 14.83 0.40
CA SER A 385 14.26 13.51 -0.20
C SER A 385 13.29 12.67 0.63
N ALA A 386 13.47 12.62 1.96
CA ALA A 386 12.54 11.93 2.84
C ALA A 386 11.12 12.53 2.77
N TYR A 387 10.99 13.86 2.72
CA TYR A 387 9.70 14.53 2.58
C TYR A 387 8.99 14.13 1.28
N ILE A 388 9.68 14.14 0.14
CA ILE A 388 9.10 13.71 -1.14
C ILE A 388 8.66 12.25 -1.04
N LEU A 389 9.56 11.35 -0.61
CA LEU A 389 9.25 9.92 -0.54
C LEU A 389 8.10 9.60 0.43
N GLN A 390 8.00 10.32 1.55
CA GLN A 390 6.95 10.12 2.55
C GLN A 390 5.57 10.63 2.09
N ASN A 391 5.53 11.67 1.25
CA ASN A 391 4.28 12.36 0.89
C ASN A 391 3.85 12.17 -0.56
N SER A 392 4.64 11.45 -1.37
CA SER A 392 4.28 11.09 -2.74
C SER A 392 3.36 9.86 -2.78
N ASN A 393 2.60 9.73 -3.87
CA ASN A 393 1.92 8.47 -4.18
C ASN A 393 2.93 7.50 -4.79
N LEU A 394 3.16 6.34 -4.16
CA LEU A 394 4.14 5.35 -4.58
C LEU A 394 3.45 4.02 -4.92
N PRO A 395 2.97 3.83 -6.16
CA PRO A 395 2.30 2.59 -6.57
C PRO A 395 3.10 1.33 -6.21
N GLY A 396 2.43 0.36 -5.60
CA GLY A 396 2.99 -0.90 -5.14
C GLY A 396 3.65 -0.88 -3.76
N PHE A 397 3.77 0.27 -3.11
CA PHE A 397 4.28 0.37 -1.73
C PHE A 397 3.13 0.43 -0.72
N ASN A 398 3.20 -0.38 0.33
CA ASN A 398 2.34 -0.19 1.51
C ASN A 398 2.87 0.96 2.40
N GLN A 399 2.08 1.38 3.41
CA GLN A 399 2.43 2.52 4.25
C GLN A 399 3.75 2.35 5.00
N GLU A 400 4.01 1.18 5.58
CA GLU A 400 5.24 0.95 6.33
C GLU A 400 6.46 0.82 5.43
N GLN A 401 6.32 0.24 4.24
CA GLN A 401 7.39 0.16 3.24
C GLN A 401 7.80 1.56 2.77
N GLN A 402 6.84 2.41 2.40
CA GLN A 402 7.08 3.80 2.03
C GLN A 402 7.74 4.58 3.18
N MET A 403 7.21 4.44 4.41
CA MET A 403 7.75 5.10 5.59
C MET A 403 9.18 4.63 5.92
N LEU A 404 9.46 3.33 5.78
CA LEU A 404 10.80 2.79 6.02
C LEU A 404 11.78 3.30 4.97
N MET A 405 11.43 3.26 3.68
CA MET A 405 12.28 3.82 2.62
C MET A 405 12.57 5.31 2.84
N ALA A 406 11.55 6.11 3.16
CA ALA A 406 11.71 7.52 3.49
C ALA A 406 12.60 7.71 4.73
N SER A 407 12.50 6.82 5.73
CA SER A 407 13.34 6.84 6.94
C SER A 407 14.80 6.51 6.61
N LEU A 408 15.08 5.49 5.80
CA LEU A 408 16.45 5.17 5.35
C LEU A 408 17.09 6.40 4.69
N VAL A 409 16.36 7.07 3.79
CA VAL A 409 16.80 8.30 3.14
C VAL A 409 16.86 9.47 4.12
N ARG A 410 15.98 9.57 5.12
CA ARG A 410 16.01 10.64 6.13
C ARG A 410 17.30 10.66 6.93
N TYR A 411 17.89 9.50 7.16
CA TYR A 411 19.07 9.32 8.00
C TYR A 411 20.37 9.01 7.23
N HIS A 412 20.38 9.11 5.89
CA HIS A 412 21.55 8.74 5.09
C HIS A 412 22.77 9.67 5.22
N ARG A 413 22.67 10.85 5.86
CA ARG A 413 23.82 11.75 6.10
C ARG A 413 23.59 12.69 7.29
N LYS A 414 24.66 13.38 7.71
CA LYS A 414 24.70 14.32 8.86
C LYS A 414 24.39 13.63 10.21
N ALA A 415 24.27 14.42 11.27
CA ALA A 415 23.98 13.96 12.62
C ALA A 415 22.70 13.12 12.69
N ILE A 416 22.77 12.03 13.46
CA ILE A 416 21.71 11.03 13.62
C ILE A 416 20.96 11.32 14.92
N LYS A 417 19.62 11.27 14.87
CA LYS A 417 18.75 11.33 16.06
C LYS A 417 17.65 10.29 15.92
N LEU A 418 17.86 9.13 16.53
CA LEU A 418 16.94 7.98 16.39
C LEU A 418 15.67 8.09 17.25
N ASP A 419 15.58 9.09 18.13
CA ASP A 419 14.38 9.35 18.94
C ASP A 419 13.15 9.69 18.08
N ASP A 420 13.39 10.30 16.91
CA ASP A 420 12.36 10.66 15.94
C ASP A 420 12.00 9.50 14.98
N LEU A 421 12.56 8.30 15.18
CA LEU A 421 12.24 7.17 14.31
C LEU A 421 10.76 6.80 14.43
N PRO A 422 10.04 6.64 13.30
CA PRO A 422 8.68 6.14 13.32
C PRO A 422 8.64 4.72 13.88
N ARG A 423 7.47 4.36 14.41
CA ARG A 423 7.18 3.00 14.86
C ARG A 423 6.72 2.18 13.65
N PHE A 424 7.18 0.95 13.60
CA PHE A 424 6.83 -0.03 12.57
C PHE A 424 6.29 -1.29 13.25
N THR A 425 5.30 -1.91 12.64
CA THR A 425 4.75 -3.21 13.03
C THR A 425 5.38 -4.34 12.21
N LEU A 426 5.63 -4.09 10.92
CA LEU A 426 6.22 -5.07 10.00
C LEU A 426 7.74 -5.20 10.17
N PHE A 427 8.40 -4.14 10.65
CA PHE A 427 9.85 -4.00 10.60
C PHE A 427 10.45 -3.75 11.99
N LYS A 428 11.39 -4.59 12.42
CA LYS A 428 12.03 -4.45 13.74
C LYS A 428 13.29 -3.60 13.65
N LYS A 429 13.54 -2.76 14.67
CA LYS A 429 14.75 -1.90 14.76
C LYS A 429 16.05 -2.65 14.49
N LYS A 430 16.23 -3.84 15.06
CA LYS A 430 17.44 -4.67 14.88
C LYS A 430 17.69 -5.06 13.42
N GLN A 431 16.67 -5.07 12.57
CA GLN A 431 16.78 -5.44 11.16
C GLN A 431 17.04 -4.22 10.27
N PHE A 432 16.39 -3.08 10.55
CA PHE A 432 16.51 -1.90 9.67
C PHE A 432 17.59 -0.89 10.09
N LEU A 433 18.01 -0.85 11.36
CA LEU A 433 19.10 0.05 11.80
C LEU A 433 20.42 -0.20 11.05
N PRO A 434 20.84 -1.45 10.81
CA PRO A 434 21.97 -1.76 9.92
C PRO A 434 21.85 -1.17 8.52
N LEU A 435 20.64 -1.07 7.98
CA LEU A 435 20.42 -0.50 6.64
C LEU A 435 20.66 1.01 6.61
N ILE A 436 20.39 1.71 7.73
CA ILE A 436 20.77 3.12 7.90
C ILE A 436 22.30 3.24 7.91
N GLN A 437 23.02 2.38 8.63
CA GLN A 437 24.49 2.38 8.63
C GLN A 437 25.04 2.13 7.23
N ILE A 438 24.50 1.15 6.50
CA ILE A 438 24.91 0.81 5.13
C ILE A 438 24.69 1.98 4.17
N ILE A 439 23.49 2.58 4.12
CA ILE A 439 23.21 3.66 3.17
C ILE A 439 24.03 4.93 3.47
N ARG A 440 24.38 5.16 4.75
CA ARG A 440 25.27 6.25 5.14
C ARG A 440 26.68 6.05 4.60
N LEU A 441 27.24 4.86 4.80
CA LEU A 441 28.57 4.52 4.26
C LEU A 441 28.56 4.55 2.73
N ALA A 442 27.54 3.97 2.10
CA ALA A 442 27.43 3.91 0.65
C ALA A 442 27.32 5.31 0.00
N THR A 443 26.54 6.22 0.58
CA THR A 443 26.43 7.59 0.09
C THR A 443 27.73 8.38 0.32
N LEU A 444 28.34 8.25 1.50
CA LEU A 444 29.59 8.92 1.86
C LEU A 444 30.75 8.54 0.92
N LEU A 445 30.95 7.24 0.68
CA LEU A 445 32.02 6.75 -0.20
C LEU A 445 31.88 7.23 -1.65
N ASN A 446 30.69 7.72 -2.02
CA ASN A 446 30.38 8.23 -3.34
C ASN A 446 30.16 9.75 -3.37
N ASN A 447 30.59 10.49 -2.34
CA ASN A 447 30.44 11.96 -2.25
C ASN A 447 31.10 12.70 -3.43
N GLN A 448 32.20 12.17 -3.97
CA GLN A 448 32.97 12.80 -5.06
C GLN A 448 32.34 12.55 -6.45
N ARG A 449 31.22 11.84 -6.52
CA ARG A 449 30.46 11.56 -7.75
C ARG A 449 31.34 10.91 -8.83
N GLN A 450 31.48 11.55 -9.99
CA GLN A 450 32.29 11.05 -11.10
C GLN A 450 33.78 10.95 -10.76
N ALA A 451 34.26 11.73 -9.79
CA ALA A 451 35.65 11.70 -9.33
C ALA A 451 35.89 10.67 -8.22
N THR A 452 34.88 9.88 -7.81
CA THR A 452 35.04 8.85 -6.80
C THR A 452 36.05 7.78 -7.26
N THR A 453 37.10 7.58 -6.47
CA THR A 453 37.97 6.41 -6.56
C THR A 453 37.30 5.24 -5.84
N THR A 454 36.82 4.25 -6.57
CA THR A 454 36.28 3.03 -5.95
C THR A 454 37.44 2.14 -5.47
N PRO A 455 37.49 1.74 -4.19
CA PRO A 455 38.52 0.84 -3.72
C PRO A 455 38.37 -0.54 -4.40
N PRO A 456 39.47 -1.18 -4.85
CA PRO A 456 39.41 -2.52 -5.47
C PRO A 456 38.88 -3.59 -4.53
N THR A 457 39.14 -3.47 -3.22
CA THR A 457 38.57 -4.30 -2.17
C THR A 457 37.99 -3.41 -1.08
N LEU A 458 36.87 -3.83 -0.49
CA LEU A 458 36.28 -3.17 0.67
C LEU A 458 35.63 -4.24 1.54
N VAL A 459 36.20 -4.48 2.72
CA VAL A 459 35.75 -5.54 3.62
C VAL A 459 35.01 -4.93 4.80
N LEU A 460 33.79 -5.42 5.06
CA LEU A 460 32.98 -5.05 6.21
C LEU A 460 32.95 -6.22 7.20
N GLU A 461 33.48 -6.01 8.40
CA GLU A 461 33.36 -6.93 9.54
C GLU A 461 32.42 -6.32 10.58
N THR A 462 31.49 -7.11 11.13
CA THR A 462 30.48 -6.62 12.07
C THR A 462 30.44 -7.43 13.34
N ASP A 463 30.53 -6.75 14.48
CA ASP A 463 30.26 -7.29 15.82
C ASP A 463 29.13 -6.46 16.45
N ASP A 464 27.89 -6.99 16.40
CA ASP A 464 26.66 -6.24 16.66
C ASP A 464 26.61 -4.90 15.88
N ASN A 465 26.74 -3.77 16.57
CA ASN A 465 26.72 -2.42 16.01
C ASN A 465 28.12 -1.76 16.02
N HIS A 466 29.17 -2.54 16.30
CA HIS A 466 30.57 -2.15 16.14
C HIS A 466 31.09 -2.71 14.82
N TRP A 467 31.28 -1.83 13.84
CA TRP A 467 31.62 -2.22 12.47
C TRP A 467 33.03 -1.77 12.16
N THR A 468 33.78 -2.66 11.50
CA THR A 468 35.11 -2.38 10.98
C THR A 468 35.05 -2.38 9.46
N LEU A 469 35.46 -1.27 8.85
CA LEU A 469 35.57 -1.12 7.40
C LEU A 469 37.05 -1.13 7.02
N ARG A 470 37.50 -2.19 6.34
CA ARG A 470 38.89 -2.40 5.95
C ARG A 470 39.07 -2.08 4.45
N PHE A 471 39.99 -1.16 4.19
CA PHE A 471 40.40 -0.68 2.87
C PHE A 471 41.69 -1.37 2.41
N PRO A 472 42.07 -1.28 1.12
CA PRO A 472 43.36 -1.75 0.67
C PRO A 472 44.51 -1.05 1.39
N HIS A 473 45.68 -1.70 1.41
CA HIS A 473 46.90 -1.12 1.94
C HIS A 473 47.21 0.25 1.31
N ASP A 474 47.59 1.24 2.13
CA ASP A 474 47.93 2.61 1.74
C ASP A 474 46.85 3.36 0.92
N TRP A 475 45.59 2.92 0.94
CA TRP A 475 44.52 3.52 0.14
C TRP A 475 44.23 4.98 0.49
N PHE A 476 44.27 5.35 1.78
CA PHE A 476 44.00 6.72 2.23
C PHE A 476 45.13 7.70 1.94
N SER A 477 46.36 7.21 1.67
CA SER A 477 47.47 8.05 1.22
C SER A 477 47.15 8.78 -0.09
N LEU A 478 46.31 8.18 -0.94
CA LEU A 478 45.84 8.74 -2.21
C LEU A 478 44.41 9.29 -2.14
N ASN A 479 43.67 9.01 -1.05
CA ASN A 479 42.23 9.31 -0.91
C ASN A 479 41.91 10.06 0.40
N THR A 480 42.74 11.03 0.78
CA THR A 480 42.66 11.73 2.08
C THR A 480 41.30 12.40 2.36
N LEU A 481 40.60 12.88 1.33
CA LEU A 481 39.26 13.46 1.51
C LEU A 481 38.24 12.44 2.01
N VAL A 482 38.34 11.18 1.55
CA VAL A 482 37.47 10.10 2.00
C VAL A 482 37.77 9.73 3.45
N GLN A 483 39.06 9.74 3.84
CA GLN A 483 39.46 9.55 5.23
C GLN A 483 38.79 10.58 6.15
N LEU A 484 38.85 11.87 5.80
CA LEU A 484 38.23 12.95 6.58
C LEU A 484 36.70 12.81 6.67
N ASP A 485 36.06 12.37 5.59
CA ASP A 485 34.62 12.10 5.59
C ASP A 485 34.28 10.92 6.53
N LEU A 486 35.06 9.84 6.50
CA LEU A 486 34.88 8.68 7.39
C LEU A 486 35.15 9.02 8.85
N GLU A 487 36.18 9.81 9.17
CA GLU A 487 36.46 10.29 10.52
C GLU A 487 35.28 11.10 11.09
N ARG A 488 34.64 11.92 10.25
CA ARG A 488 33.41 12.63 10.62
C ARG A 488 32.24 11.67 10.84
N GLU A 489 32.14 10.61 10.05
CA GLU A 489 31.13 9.58 10.23
C GLU A 489 31.33 8.78 11.54
N GLN A 490 32.58 8.50 11.92
CA GLN A 490 32.91 7.92 13.23
C GLN A 490 32.38 8.79 14.37
N GLN A 491 32.60 10.11 14.31
CA GLN A 491 32.06 11.06 15.31
C GLN A 491 30.52 11.03 15.37
N TYR A 492 29.83 10.88 14.24
CA TYR A 492 28.37 10.72 14.25
C TYR A 492 27.95 9.41 14.92
N TRP A 493 28.67 8.31 14.72
CA TRP A 493 28.36 7.03 15.35
C TRP A 493 28.65 7.03 16.84
N GLU A 494 29.73 7.68 17.30
CA GLU A 494 30.05 7.83 18.72
C GLU A 494 28.94 8.55 19.51
N SER A 495 28.19 9.44 18.85
CA SER A 495 27.03 10.11 19.46
C SER A 495 25.81 9.19 19.63
N MET A 496 25.85 7.98 19.08
CA MET A 496 24.76 7.00 19.11
C MET A 496 25.11 5.84 20.05
N THR A 497 24.25 5.59 21.03
CA THR A 497 24.47 4.52 22.01
C THR A 497 24.63 3.16 21.32
N GLY A 498 25.80 2.55 21.51
CA GLY A 498 26.14 1.22 21.01
C GLY A 498 26.62 1.16 19.56
N TRP A 499 26.74 2.29 18.84
CA TRP A 499 27.32 2.31 17.50
C TRP A 499 28.80 2.66 17.58
N LYS A 500 29.62 1.97 16.79
CA LYS A 500 31.04 2.29 16.62
C LYS A 500 31.47 1.94 15.20
N LEU A 501 32.19 2.85 14.57
CA LEU A 501 32.82 2.62 13.27
C LEU A 501 34.34 2.64 13.46
N THR A 502 35.01 1.57 13.05
CA THR A 502 36.47 1.46 13.01
C THR A 502 36.91 1.38 11.55
N ILE A 503 37.94 2.15 11.19
CA ILE A 503 38.50 2.19 9.84
C ILE A 503 39.89 1.57 9.90
N GLU A 504 40.17 0.62 9.00
CA GLU A 504 41.45 -0.08 8.89
C GLU A 504 41.93 -0.11 7.44
N GLU A 505 43.22 -0.32 7.24
CA GLU A 505 43.81 -0.69 5.95
C GLU A 505 44.39 -2.11 6.06
N GLU A 506 44.38 -2.86 4.95
CA GLU A 506 45.04 -4.15 4.86
C GLU A 506 46.54 -4.00 5.21
N ALA A 507 47.07 -4.99 5.95
CA ALA A 507 48.49 -5.04 6.21
C ALA A 507 49.27 -5.22 4.90
N GLU A 508 50.48 -4.67 4.82
CA GLU A 508 51.37 -4.83 3.67
C GLU A 508 51.49 -6.33 3.33
N ALA A 509 51.11 -6.71 2.10
CA ALA A 509 51.23 -8.09 1.66
C ALA A 509 52.70 -8.48 1.74
N ALA A 510 53.04 -9.43 2.61
CA ALA A 510 54.39 -9.97 2.67
C ALA A 510 54.76 -10.48 1.26
N LEU A 511 55.64 -9.76 0.57
CA LEU A 511 56.21 -10.17 -0.70
C LEU A 511 56.74 -11.59 -0.51
N SER A 512 56.03 -12.58 -1.05
CA SER A 512 56.51 -13.95 -1.14
C SER A 512 57.82 -13.92 -1.93
N ALA A 513 58.93 -14.07 -1.21
CA ALA A 513 60.28 -14.10 -1.74
C ALA A 513 60.50 -15.31 -2.66
#